data_AF-A0LIE6-F1
#
_entry.id   AF-A0LIE6-F1
#
_cell.length_a   1.000
_cell.length_b   1.000
_cell.length_c   1.000
_cell.angle_alpha   90.00
_cell.angle_beta   90.00
_cell.angle_gamma   90.00
#
_symmetry.space_group_name_H-M   'P 1'
#
loop_
_entity.id
_entity.type
_entity.pdbx_description
1 polymer ?
#
loop_
_entity_poly.entity_id
_entity_poly.type
_entity_poly.pdbx_seq_one_letter_code
_entity_poly.pdbx_strand_id
1 'polypeptide(L)'
;MNRACKIFLMVLGLVVVSVTAARETPAAEVAPLLKYYAKDYWVLLGGSHGDKWLTPEAVAPKLMGGEEYRVYAPFTFLRKATGGKAGPWGEADPEFLVRMKPVDKSGKDVLAVGGSWDAMPRRPRIVERNFEPYVNAARDILKTRAIHAPKVKITRVAEIDLDGDGENEVLVSAEHFSGRSALDSPKPGDFSMVFLRKTARGRASDTLLDGFFRTSTETDEGPSTTWRIVNVLDCNGDGVMEIVVGYAYYEGGGAAVYRIKGDAVEKVLGVDWGL
;
A
#
# COMPACT_ATOMS: atom_id res chain seq x y z
N MET A 1 12.20 56.34 -71.29
CA MET A 1 11.09 55.44 -71.66
C MET A 1 11.41 54.03 -71.18
N ASN A 2 10.68 53.58 -70.16
CA ASN A 2 10.42 52.20 -69.68
C ASN A 2 11.47 51.10 -69.95
N ARG A 3 11.98 50.47 -68.89
CA ARG A 3 11.32 49.30 -68.26
C ARG A 3 12.07 48.87 -66.99
N ALA A 4 11.36 48.93 -65.87
CA ALA A 4 11.74 48.33 -64.60
C ALA A 4 11.61 46.80 -64.69
N CYS A 5 12.67 46.07 -64.32
CA CYS A 5 12.64 44.63 -64.14
C CYS A 5 12.58 44.35 -62.63
N LYS A 6 11.39 43.99 -62.13
CA LYS A 6 11.21 43.53 -60.75
C LYS A 6 11.60 42.05 -60.68
N ILE A 7 12.69 41.74 -59.98
CA ILE A 7 13.07 40.38 -59.63
C ILE A 7 12.21 39.97 -58.42
N PHE A 8 11.36 38.97 -58.61
CA PHE A 8 10.55 38.37 -57.55
C PHE A 8 11.37 37.23 -56.94
N LEU A 9 11.92 37.43 -55.73
CA LEU A 9 12.62 36.38 -54.99
C LEU A 9 11.57 35.46 -54.36
N MET A 10 11.41 34.25 -54.90
CA MET A 10 10.55 33.22 -54.34
C MET A 10 11.36 32.46 -53.28
N VAL A 11 11.13 32.77 -51.99
CA VAL A 11 11.74 32.03 -50.88
C VAL A 11 10.94 30.75 -50.66
N LEU A 12 11.50 29.62 -51.06
CA LEU A 12 10.96 28.29 -50.78
C LEU A 12 11.29 27.94 -49.32
N GLY A 13 10.30 28.07 -48.43
CA GLY A 13 10.42 27.65 -47.04
C GLY A 13 10.44 26.12 -46.93
N LEU A 14 11.60 25.55 -46.59
CA LEU A 14 11.74 24.14 -46.27
C LEU A 14 11.21 23.90 -44.84
N VAL A 15 9.97 23.42 -44.73
CA VAL A 15 9.42 22.96 -43.45
C VAL A 15 10.00 21.57 -43.17
N VAL A 16 10.97 21.49 -42.25
CA VAL A 16 11.42 20.22 -41.68
C VAL A 16 10.39 19.78 -40.64
N VAL A 17 9.44 18.95 -41.05
CA VAL A 17 8.58 18.24 -40.10
C VAL A 17 9.43 17.17 -39.43
N SER A 18 9.90 17.48 -38.22
CA SER A 18 10.53 16.48 -37.36
C SER A 18 9.44 15.54 -36.88
N VAL A 19 9.28 14.39 -37.55
CA VAL A 19 8.45 13.28 -37.05
C VAL A 19 9.20 12.70 -35.85
N THR A 20 8.91 13.20 -34.65
CA THR A 20 9.24 12.48 -33.43
C THR A 20 8.36 11.24 -33.43
N ALA A 21 8.94 10.09 -33.78
CA ALA A 21 8.33 8.80 -33.46
C ALA A 21 8.07 8.80 -31.96
N ALA A 22 6.81 8.88 -31.55
CA ALA A 22 6.43 8.58 -30.19
C ALA A 22 6.96 7.16 -29.93
N ARG A 23 7.92 7.02 -29.01
CA ARG A 23 8.23 5.70 -28.46
C ARG A 23 6.93 5.22 -27.85
N GLU A 24 6.33 4.20 -28.45
CA GLU A 24 5.30 3.42 -27.78
C GLU A 24 5.95 2.97 -26.47
N THR A 25 5.45 3.48 -25.35
CA THR A 25 5.78 2.94 -24.03
C THR A 25 5.47 1.45 -24.13
N PRO A 26 6.42 0.54 -23.81
CA PRO A 26 6.14 -0.88 -23.81
C PRO A 26 4.82 -1.09 -23.05
N ALA A 27 3.91 -1.90 -23.62
CA ALA A 27 2.64 -2.20 -22.96
C ALA A 27 2.94 -2.54 -21.49
N ALA A 28 2.28 -1.86 -20.56
CA ALA A 28 2.57 -2.02 -19.14
C ALA A 28 2.49 -3.52 -18.81
N GLU A 29 3.60 -4.14 -18.42
CA GLU A 29 3.54 -5.49 -17.88
C GLU A 29 2.72 -5.43 -16.57
N VAL A 30 2.00 -6.49 -16.24
CA VAL A 30 1.31 -6.53 -14.96
C VAL A 30 2.36 -6.52 -13.85
N ALA A 31 2.25 -5.60 -12.90
CA ALA A 31 3.11 -5.54 -11.74
C ALA A 31 2.46 -6.22 -10.55
N PRO A 32 2.77 -7.50 -10.27
CA PRO A 32 2.22 -8.22 -9.12
C PRO A 32 2.74 -7.64 -7.81
N LEU A 33 1.87 -7.66 -6.80
CA LEU A 33 2.22 -7.33 -5.43
C LEU A 33 2.08 -8.59 -4.57
N LEU A 34 3.17 -8.97 -3.92
CA LEU A 34 3.23 -10.14 -3.06
C LEU A 34 3.51 -9.74 -1.62
N LYS A 35 2.98 -10.52 -0.68
CA LYS A 35 3.32 -10.43 0.73
C LYS A 35 3.91 -11.73 1.23
N TYR A 36 5.02 -11.62 1.97
CA TYR A 36 5.63 -12.77 2.62
C TYR A 36 4.67 -13.39 3.63
N TYR A 37 4.51 -14.72 3.54
CA TYR A 37 3.70 -15.49 4.47
C TYR A 37 4.59 -16.37 5.37
N ALA A 38 5.18 -17.43 4.80
CA ALA A 38 6.02 -18.36 5.52
C ALA A 38 6.91 -19.18 4.58
N LYS A 39 8.12 -19.53 5.03
CA LYS A 39 9.09 -20.33 4.25
C LYS A 39 9.33 -19.69 2.88
N ASP A 40 9.06 -20.39 1.79
CA ASP A 40 9.17 -19.89 0.43
C ASP A 40 7.83 -19.37 -0.13
N TYR A 41 6.77 -19.31 0.67
CA TYR A 41 5.43 -18.89 0.23
C TYR A 41 5.18 -17.40 0.41
N TRP A 42 4.70 -16.80 -0.69
CA TRP A 42 4.29 -15.41 -0.77
C TRP A 42 2.87 -15.35 -1.30
N VAL A 43 1.98 -14.68 -0.58
CA VAL A 43 0.59 -14.49 -0.97
C VAL A 43 0.53 -13.39 -2.02
N LEU A 44 -0.15 -13.66 -3.13
CA LEU A 44 -0.46 -12.68 -4.16
C LEU A 44 -1.60 -11.79 -3.68
N LEU A 45 -1.31 -10.51 -3.45
CA LEU A 45 -2.31 -9.51 -3.08
C LEU A 45 -3.12 -9.00 -4.28
N GLY A 46 -2.62 -9.26 -5.49
CA GLY A 46 -3.10 -8.72 -6.75
C GLY A 46 -1.96 -8.04 -7.50
N GLY A 47 -2.25 -6.98 -8.22
CA GLY A 47 -1.24 -6.22 -8.96
C GLY A 47 -1.83 -5.05 -9.70
N SER A 48 -1.00 -4.39 -10.51
CA SER A 48 -1.40 -3.24 -11.30
C SER A 48 -1.05 -3.43 -12.79
N HIS A 49 -1.78 -2.73 -13.66
CA HIS A 49 -1.47 -2.60 -15.08
C HIS A 49 -1.68 -1.13 -15.45
N GLY A 50 -0.62 -0.33 -15.30
CA GLY A 50 -0.77 1.12 -15.17
C GLY A 50 -1.66 1.47 -13.97
N ASP A 51 -2.61 2.37 -14.15
CA ASP A 51 -3.50 2.84 -13.07
C ASP A 51 -4.61 1.84 -12.68
N LYS A 52 -4.70 0.70 -13.36
CA LYS A 52 -5.72 -0.34 -13.11
C LYS A 52 -5.22 -1.34 -12.09
N TRP A 53 -5.95 -1.49 -11.00
CA TRP A 53 -5.73 -2.53 -9.99
C TRP A 53 -6.44 -3.83 -10.40
N LEU A 54 -5.72 -4.94 -10.26
CA LEU A 54 -6.14 -6.27 -10.67
C LEU A 54 -6.13 -7.20 -9.46
N THR A 55 -7.20 -7.98 -9.29
CA THR A 55 -7.32 -8.96 -8.21
C THR A 55 -6.34 -10.12 -8.38
N PRO A 56 -6.09 -10.93 -7.33
CA PRO A 56 -5.25 -12.13 -7.45
C PRO A 56 -5.68 -13.07 -8.60
N GLU A 57 -6.97 -13.28 -8.80
CA GLU A 57 -7.53 -14.16 -9.86
C GLU A 57 -7.20 -13.64 -11.26
N ALA A 58 -7.15 -12.31 -11.43
CA ALA A 58 -6.82 -11.68 -12.70
C ALA A 58 -5.31 -11.67 -12.98
N VAL A 59 -4.49 -11.63 -11.92
CA VAL A 59 -3.03 -11.57 -12.02
C VAL A 59 -2.41 -12.96 -12.11
N ALA A 60 -2.85 -13.92 -11.30
CA ALA A 60 -2.23 -15.24 -11.20
C ALA A 60 -2.06 -15.99 -12.55
N PRO A 61 -3.04 -15.99 -13.48
CA PRO A 61 -2.88 -16.65 -14.78
C PRO A 61 -1.81 -16.02 -15.68
N LYS A 62 -1.38 -14.79 -15.37
CA LYS A 62 -0.37 -14.03 -16.11
C LYS A 62 1.04 -14.25 -15.58
N LEU A 63 1.18 -14.81 -14.37
CA LEU A 63 2.46 -15.11 -13.75
C LEU A 63 2.93 -16.50 -14.21
N MET A 64 3.90 -16.52 -15.11
CA MET A 64 4.48 -17.72 -15.73
C MET A 64 5.63 -18.30 -14.92
N GLY A 65 6.19 -17.53 -13.98
CA GLY A 65 7.41 -17.86 -13.26
C GLY A 65 8.63 -17.32 -13.98
N GLY A 66 9.62 -16.86 -13.21
CA GLY A 66 10.81 -16.17 -13.71
C GLY A 66 10.72 -14.65 -13.59
N GLU A 67 9.58 -14.10 -13.17
CA GLU A 67 9.41 -12.66 -12.96
C GLU A 67 10.35 -12.15 -11.87
N GLU A 68 10.92 -10.97 -12.10
CA GLU A 68 11.74 -10.28 -11.11
C GLU A 68 10.88 -9.45 -10.16
N TYR A 69 11.22 -9.51 -8.88
CA TYR A 69 10.58 -8.75 -7.82
C TYR A 69 11.62 -7.96 -7.05
N ARG A 70 11.25 -6.76 -6.62
CA ARG A 70 11.99 -5.98 -5.63
C ARG A 70 11.36 -6.23 -4.27
N VAL A 71 12.14 -6.69 -3.31
CA VAL A 71 11.68 -7.13 -1.99
C VAL A 71 11.99 -6.06 -0.95
N TYR A 72 10.99 -5.71 -0.15
CA TYR A 72 11.04 -4.64 0.85
C TYR A 72 10.55 -5.12 2.21
N ALA A 73 11.38 -4.97 3.24
CA ALA A 73 10.92 -4.96 4.62
C ALA A 73 10.29 -3.58 4.92
N PRO A 74 9.63 -3.39 6.08
CA PRO A 74 9.08 -2.10 6.42
C PRO A 74 10.16 -1.02 6.31
N PHE A 75 9.96 -0.11 5.35
CA PHE A 75 10.80 1.09 5.13
C PHE A 75 12.26 0.81 4.70
N THR A 76 12.54 -0.39 4.19
CA THR A 76 13.85 -0.69 3.59
C THR A 76 13.74 -1.65 2.41
N PHE A 77 14.47 -1.33 1.34
CA PHE A 77 14.80 -2.31 0.30
C PHE A 77 15.69 -3.40 0.88
N LEU A 78 15.41 -4.66 0.52
CA LEU A 78 16.21 -5.82 0.93
C LEU A 78 17.04 -6.35 -0.23
N ARG A 79 16.37 -6.73 -1.32
CA ARG A 79 17.01 -7.41 -2.46
C ARG A 79 16.08 -7.48 -3.67
N LYS A 80 16.65 -7.88 -4.80
CA LYS A 80 15.88 -8.48 -5.90
C LYS A 80 15.69 -9.98 -5.66
N ALA A 81 14.61 -10.54 -6.17
CA ALA A 81 14.32 -11.95 -6.12
C ALA A 81 13.51 -12.37 -7.37
N THR A 82 13.52 -13.67 -7.66
CA THR A 82 12.76 -14.25 -8.77
C THR A 82 11.62 -15.08 -8.20
N GLY A 83 10.40 -14.90 -8.73
CA GLY A 83 9.22 -15.66 -8.36
C GLY A 83 9.01 -16.88 -9.25
N GLY A 84 8.38 -17.90 -8.67
CA GLY A 84 7.81 -19.02 -9.43
C GLY A 84 6.45 -18.67 -10.02
N LYS A 85 5.85 -19.65 -10.72
CA LYS A 85 4.47 -19.55 -11.19
C LYS A 85 3.51 -19.39 -10.01
N ALA A 86 2.46 -18.59 -10.20
CA ALA A 86 1.37 -18.52 -9.22
C ALA A 86 0.49 -19.77 -9.26
N GLY A 87 0.01 -20.21 -8.10
CA GLY A 87 -0.95 -21.31 -7.99
C GLY A 87 -1.71 -21.26 -6.66
N PRO A 88 -2.86 -21.94 -6.56
CA PRO A 88 -3.66 -21.93 -5.33
C PRO A 88 -2.89 -22.60 -4.17
N TRP A 89 -3.11 -22.12 -2.95
CA TRP A 89 -2.52 -22.68 -1.72
C TRP A 89 -3.00 -24.12 -1.46
N GLY A 90 -4.21 -24.47 -1.89
CA GLY A 90 -4.79 -25.81 -1.79
C GLY A 90 -6.03 -25.97 -2.67
N GLU A 91 -6.72 -27.09 -2.56
CA GLU A 91 -7.93 -27.36 -3.36
C GLU A 91 -9.16 -26.55 -2.91
N ALA A 92 -9.15 -26.00 -1.69
CA ALA A 92 -10.30 -25.32 -1.09
C ALA A 92 -10.14 -23.80 -0.91
N ASP A 93 -8.93 -23.24 -1.06
CA ASP A 93 -8.64 -21.85 -0.70
C ASP A 93 -8.39 -20.98 -1.94
N PRO A 94 -9.01 -19.78 -2.04
CA PRO A 94 -8.85 -18.88 -3.19
C PRO A 94 -7.48 -18.18 -3.22
N GLU A 95 -6.62 -18.42 -2.24
CA GLU A 95 -5.35 -17.74 -2.08
C GLU A 95 -4.33 -18.21 -3.11
N PHE A 96 -3.87 -17.29 -3.95
CA PHE A 96 -2.78 -17.55 -4.89
C PHE A 96 -1.43 -17.34 -4.21
N LEU A 97 -0.57 -18.34 -4.31
CA LEU A 97 0.80 -18.33 -3.81
C LEU A 97 1.81 -18.25 -4.95
N VAL A 98 2.87 -17.50 -4.70
CA VAL A 98 4.09 -17.48 -5.48
C VAL A 98 5.24 -18.01 -4.62
N ARG A 99 6.04 -18.93 -5.16
CA ARG A 99 7.25 -19.41 -4.48
C ARG A 99 8.43 -18.49 -4.75
N MET A 100 9.08 -17.99 -3.70
CA MET A 100 10.30 -17.19 -3.79
C MET A 100 11.23 -17.51 -2.63
N LYS A 101 12.53 -17.20 -2.77
CA LYS A 101 13.49 -17.39 -1.69
C LYS A 101 13.01 -16.74 -0.38
N PRO A 102 13.09 -17.45 0.77
CA PRO A 102 12.67 -16.96 2.07
C PRO A 102 13.40 -15.68 2.47
N VAL A 103 12.82 -14.90 3.37
CA VAL A 103 13.47 -13.72 3.96
C VAL A 103 14.05 -14.12 5.32
N ASP A 104 15.35 -13.86 5.53
CA ASP A 104 16.01 -14.16 6.79
C ASP A 104 15.50 -13.23 7.90
N LYS A 105 14.93 -13.83 8.97
CA LYS A 105 14.63 -13.25 10.29
C LYS A 105 14.04 -11.82 10.37
N SER A 106 13.44 -11.28 9.31
CA SER A 106 12.81 -9.95 9.33
C SER A 106 11.31 -10.00 9.04
N GLY A 107 10.51 -10.42 10.03
CA GLY A 107 9.08 -10.08 10.16
C GLY A 107 8.10 -10.63 9.12
N LYS A 108 6.82 -10.70 9.48
CA LYS A 108 5.69 -11.08 8.60
C LYS A 108 5.27 -9.95 7.62
N ASP A 109 6.09 -8.89 7.54
CA ASP A 109 5.72 -7.58 6.99
C ASP A 109 6.61 -7.21 5.80
N VAL A 110 7.00 -8.23 5.03
CA VAL A 110 7.82 -8.07 3.84
C VAL A 110 6.92 -8.13 2.62
N LEU A 111 7.11 -7.20 1.70
CA LEU A 111 6.41 -7.14 0.42
C LEU A 111 7.38 -7.32 -0.74
N ALA A 112 6.87 -7.78 -1.87
CA ALA A 112 7.61 -7.82 -3.12
C ALA A 112 6.77 -7.20 -4.24
N VAL A 113 7.38 -6.32 -5.03
CA VAL A 113 6.73 -5.64 -6.16
C VAL A 113 7.38 -6.11 -7.46
N GLY A 114 6.58 -6.65 -8.36
CA GLY A 114 7.00 -7.12 -9.69
C GLY A 114 7.05 -6.00 -10.72
N GLY A 115 7.81 -4.95 -10.42
CA GLY A 115 8.00 -3.78 -11.28
C GLY A 115 9.47 -3.44 -11.49
N SER A 116 9.78 -2.77 -12.60
CA SER A 116 11.16 -2.38 -12.94
C SER A 116 11.63 -1.11 -12.22
N TRP A 117 10.70 -0.31 -11.68
CA TRP A 117 10.97 0.93 -10.96
C TRP A 117 11.41 0.70 -9.51
N ASP A 118 11.87 1.75 -8.84
CA ASP A 118 12.07 1.73 -7.39
C ASP A 118 10.72 1.99 -6.70
N ALA A 119 10.19 0.96 -6.04
CA ALA A 119 8.89 1.06 -5.37
C ALA A 119 8.97 1.80 -4.02
N MET A 120 10.16 2.23 -3.59
CA MET A 120 10.31 3.09 -2.40
C MET A 120 11.09 4.37 -2.76
N PRO A 121 10.56 5.21 -3.67
CA PRO A 121 11.27 6.40 -4.14
C PRO A 121 11.44 7.44 -3.02
N ARG A 122 10.58 7.40 -2.01
CA ARG A 122 10.63 8.22 -0.79
C ARG A 122 10.64 7.27 0.42
N ARG A 123 11.41 7.62 1.46
CA ARG A 123 11.61 6.75 2.64
C ARG A 123 10.82 7.28 3.83
N PRO A 124 9.98 6.45 4.47
CA PRO A 124 9.27 6.89 5.67
C PRO A 124 10.22 7.21 6.81
N ARG A 125 9.93 8.29 7.52
CA ARG A 125 10.60 8.66 8.76
C ARG A 125 9.80 8.14 9.94
N ILE A 126 10.43 7.36 10.81
CA ILE A 126 9.79 6.87 12.02
C ILE A 126 9.80 7.96 13.09
N VAL A 127 8.65 8.18 13.71
CA VAL A 127 8.53 9.03 14.88
C VAL A 127 8.60 8.13 16.11
N GLU A 128 9.55 8.42 17.00
CA GLU A 128 9.82 7.59 18.19
C GLU A 128 9.34 8.23 19.50
N ARG A 129 8.86 9.48 19.46
CA ARG A 129 8.47 10.25 20.64
C ARG A 129 7.40 11.30 20.31
N ASN A 130 6.89 11.97 21.35
CA ASN A 130 5.90 13.04 21.24
C ASN A 130 4.58 12.59 20.60
N PHE A 131 4.06 11.44 21.02
CA PHE A 131 2.88 10.82 20.42
C PHE A 131 1.55 11.47 20.78
N GLU A 132 1.52 12.44 21.70
CA GLU A 132 0.28 13.05 22.20
C GLU A 132 -0.67 13.56 21.10
N PRO A 133 -0.20 14.23 20.02
CA PRO A 133 -1.09 14.64 18.94
C PRO A 133 -1.78 13.46 18.23
N TYR A 134 -1.12 12.30 18.13
CA TYR A 134 -1.65 11.10 17.49
C TYR A 134 -2.53 10.28 18.44
N VAL A 135 -2.21 10.30 19.74
CA VAL A 135 -3.08 9.76 20.80
C VAL A 135 -4.42 10.49 20.79
N ASN A 136 -4.42 11.82 20.66
CA ASN A 136 -5.65 12.61 20.61
C ASN A 136 -6.44 12.37 19.32
N ALA A 137 -5.77 12.28 18.17
CA ALA A 137 -6.38 11.86 16.90
C ALA A 137 -7.10 10.50 17.03
N ALA A 138 -6.40 9.51 17.61
CA ALA A 138 -6.94 8.18 17.83
C ALA A 138 -8.18 8.21 18.75
N ARG A 139 -8.14 8.98 19.84
CA ARG A 139 -9.30 9.17 20.73
C ARG A 139 -10.50 9.76 19.98
N ASP A 140 -10.27 10.70 19.07
CA ASP A 140 -11.35 11.33 18.31
C ASP A 140 -11.98 10.35 17.32
N ILE A 141 -11.18 9.54 16.61
CA ILE A 141 -11.69 8.43 15.79
C ILE A 141 -12.51 7.45 16.64
N LEU A 142 -12.00 7.03 17.80
CA LEU A 142 -12.66 6.06 18.67
C LEU A 142 -14.02 6.55 19.21
N LYS A 143 -14.16 7.86 19.48
CA LYS A 143 -15.46 8.45 19.85
C LYS A 143 -16.51 8.27 18.75
N THR A 144 -16.12 8.38 17.47
CA THR A 144 -17.04 8.14 16.35
C THR A 144 -17.52 6.69 16.27
N ARG A 145 -16.82 5.78 16.96
CA ARG A 145 -17.14 4.34 17.10
C ARG A 145 -17.78 4.00 18.46
N ALA A 146 -18.28 5.00 19.19
CA ALA A 146 -18.88 4.83 20.53
C ALA A 146 -17.92 4.22 21.58
N ILE A 147 -16.60 4.31 21.38
CA ILE A 147 -15.59 3.93 22.36
C ILE A 147 -15.16 5.19 23.11
N HIS A 148 -15.63 5.34 24.34
CA HIS A 148 -15.37 6.50 25.19
C HIS A 148 -14.24 6.23 26.20
N ALA A 149 -13.45 7.27 26.49
CA ALA A 149 -12.29 7.22 27.40
C ALA A 149 -11.26 6.09 27.12
N PRO A 150 -10.82 5.87 25.86
CA PRO A 150 -9.93 4.78 25.53
C PRO A 150 -8.50 4.99 26.06
N LYS A 151 -7.88 3.89 26.51
CA LYS A 151 -6.45 3.82 26.80
C LYS A 151 -5.68 3.56 25.50
N VAL A 152 -5.33 4.61 24.78
CA VAL A 152 -4.65 4.48 23.49
C VAL A 152 -3.15 4.18 23.68
N LYS A 153 -2.67 3.10 23.06
CA LYS A 153 -1.23 2.85 22.85
C LYS A 153 -0.90 3.01 21.37
N ILE A 154 0.01 3.92 21.06
CA ILE A 154 0.57 4.06 19.72
C ILE A 154 1.66 2.99 19.53
N THR A 155 1.56 2.20 18.46
CA THR A 155 2.52 1.13 18.13
C THR A 155 3.46 1.50 16.99
N ARG A 156 3.03 2.41 16.11
CA ARG A 156 3.86 2.94 15.03
C ARG A 156 3.35 4.30 14.60
N VAL A 157 4.30 5.19 14.27
CA VAL A 157 4.06 6.43 13.54
C VAL A 157 5.11 6.54 12.45
N ALA A 158 4.67 6.71 11.21
CA ALA A 158 5.53 6.89 10.05
C ALA A 158 5.11 8.15 9.30
N GLU A 159 6.05 9.07 9.09
CA GLU A 159 5.86 10.26 8.28
C GLU A 159 6.44 10.06 6.89
N ILE A 160 5.68 10.42 5.86
CA ILE A 160 6.12 10.32 4.48
C ILE A 160 5.25 11.20 3.57
N ASP A 161 5.89 11.85 2.62
CA ASP A 161 5.28 12.46 1.43
C ASP A 161 4.77 11.35 0.50
N LEU A 162 3.46 11.07 0.52
CA LEU A 162 2.86 9.96 -0.21
C LEU A 162 2.65 10.29 -1.69
N ASP A 163 2.24 11.51 -2.04
CA ASP A 163 1.87 11.92 -3.41
C ASP A 163 2.94 12.74 -4.14
N GLY A 164 4.04 13.08 -3.48
CA GLY A 164 5.16 13.80 -4.07
C GLY A 164 4.99 15.31 -4.09
N ASP A 165 4.07 15.88 -3.31
CA ASP A 165 3.83 17.32 -3.25
C ASP A 165 4.79 18.06 -2.28
N GLY A 166 5.58 17.30 -1.51
CA GLY A 166 6.56 17.81 -0.55
C GLY A 166 6.01 18.06 0.86
N GLU A 167 4.71 17.85 1.09
CA GLU A 167 4.12 17.78 2.43
C GLU A 167 4.13 16.32 2.91
N ASN A 168 4.43 16.10 4.20
CA ASN A 168 4.38 14.74 4.75
C ASN A 168 2.98 14.43 5.27
N GLU A 169 2.44 13.29 4.87
CA GLU A 169 1.41 12.60 5.62
C GLU A 169 1.97 11.81 6.80
N VAL A 170 1.09 11.48 7.74
CA VAL A 170 1.43 10.65 8.90
C VAL A 170 0.54 9.41 8.96
N LEU A 171 1.13 8.24 8.89
CA LEU A 171 0.47 6.96 9.16
C LEU A 171 0.65 6.58 10.62
N VAL A 172 -0.45 6.20 11.27
CA VAL A 172 -0.44 5.84 12.69
C VAL A 172 -1.09 4.48 12.89
N SER A 173 -0.40 3.58 13.59
CA SER A 173 -0.98 2.36 14.16
C SER A 173 -1.21 2.55 15.65
N ALA A 174 -2.41 2.20 16.12
CA ALA A 174 -2.79 2.32 17.51
C ALA A 174 -3.59 1.11 17.96
N GLU A 175 -3.44 0.71 19.22
CA GLU A 175 -4.16 -0.44 19.79
C GLU A 175 -4.46 -0.27 21.27
N HIS A 176 -5.43 -1.06 21.73
CA HIS A 176 -5.65 -1.41 23.12
C HIS A 176 -6.31 -2.78 23.20
N PHE A 177 -5.75 -3.67 24.02
CA PHE A 177 -6.41 -4.91 24.40
C PHE A 177 -6.34 -5.05 25.92
N SER A 178 -7.49 -5.30 26.53
CA SER A 178 -7.67 -5.46 27.97
C SER A 178 -7.38 -6.90 28.44
N GLY A 179 -7.36 -7.85 27.51
CA GLY A 179 -6.89 -9.22 27.72
C GLY A 179 -5.38 -9.30 27.99
N ARG A 180 -4.93 -10.43 28.52
CA ARG A 180 -3.49 -10.71 28.72
C ARG A 180 -2.78 -10.95 27.39
N SER A 181 -3.53 -11.31 26.35
CA SER A 181 -3.05 -11.48 24.99
C SER A 181 -4.14 -11.14 23.98
N ALA A 182 -3.76 -10.89 22.73
CA ALA A 182 -4.70 -10.76 21.61
C ALA A 182 -5.36 -12.11 21.22
N LEU A 183 -5.14 -13.19 21.97
CA LEU A 183 -5.88 -14.45 21.85
C LEU A 183 -7.08 -14.52 22.81
N ASP A 184 -7.17 -13.59 23.76
CA ASP A 184 -8.32 -13.50 24.65
C ASP A 184 -9.50 -12.90 23.87
N SER A 185 -10.74 -13.28 24.23
CA SER A 185 -11.95 -12.64 23.72
C SER A 185 -11.87 -11.12 23.92
N PRO A 186 -12.15 -10.31 22.88
CA PRO A 186 -12.07 -8.87 22.98
C PRO A 186 -13.19 -8.33 23.86
N LYS A 187 -12.86 -7.35 24.71
CA LYS A 187 -13.82 -6.70 25.61
C LYS A 187 -14.20 -5.32 25.10
N PRO A 188 -15.38 -4.80 25.47
CA PRO A 188 -15.76 -3.43 25.13
C PRO A 188 -14.65 -2.41 25.44
N GLY A 189 -14.28 -1.64 24.42
CA GLY A 189 -13.17 -0.68 24.47
C GLY A 189 -11.84 -1.21 23.91
N ASP A 190 -11.73 -2.50 23.59
CA ASP A 190 -10.60 -3.05 22.86
C ASP A 190 -10.65 -2.62 21.39
N PHE A 191 -9.48 -2.33 20.81
CA PHE A 191 -9.37 -1.90 19.43
C PHE A 191 -7.96 -2.11 18.89
N SER A 192 -7.86 -2.15 17.56
CA SER A 192 -6.60 -1.99 16.85
C SER A 192 -6.89 -1.36 15.49
N MET A 193 -6.18 -0.30 15.12
CA MET A 193 -6.49 0.46 13.92
C MET A 193 -5.27 1.07 13.27
N VAL A 194 -5.41 1.36 11.98
CA VAL A 194 -4.49 2.21 11.23
C VAL A 194 -5.26 3.39 10.64
N PHE A 195 -4.72 4.59 10.81
CA PHE A 195 -5.28 5.79 10.20
C PHE A 195 -4.21 6.65 9.56
N LEU A 196 -4.62 7.43 8.57
CA LEU A 196 -3.84 8.44 7.89
C LEU A 196 -4.21 9.81 8.46
N ARG A 197 -3.20 10.59 8.84
CA ARG A 197 -3.34 12.02 9.13
C ARG A 197 -2.72 12.81 8.00
N LYS A 198 -3.52 13.65 7.33
CA LYS A 198 -3.03 14.69 6.41
C LYS A 198 -3.10 16.05 7.11
N THR A 199 -2.14 16.94 6.85
CA THR A 199 -2.20 18.32 7.33
C THR A 199 -2.12 19.26 6.14
N ALA A 200 -3.26 19.82 5.75
CA ALA A 200 -3.31 20.78 4.66
C ALA A 200 -3.72 22.15 5.20
N ARG A 201 -2.99 23.21 4.80
CA ARG A 201 -3.29 24.61 5.16
C ARG A 201 -3.47 24.83 6.68
N GLY A 202 -2.64 24.15 7.48
CA GLY A 202 -2.66 24.24 8.94
C GLY A 202 -3.80 23.48 9.64
N ARG A 203 -4.60 22.70 8.90
CA ARG A 203 -5.66 21.86 9.46
C ARG A 203 -5.34 20.39 9.26
N ALA A 204 -5.30 19.65 10.36
CA ALA A 204 -5.18 18.20 10.31
C ALA A 204 -6.54 17.54 10.02
N SER A 205 -6.55 16.52 9.19
CA SER A 205 -7.66 15.61 8.95
C SER A 205 -7.21 14.17 9.16
N ASP A 206 -8.00 13.40 9.89
CA ASP A 206 -7.69 12.02 10.26
C ASP A 206 -8.68 11.06 9.56
N THR A 207 -8.17 10.18 8.71
CA THR A 207 -8.94 9.21 7.93
C THR A 207 -8.59 7.80 8.40
N LEU A 208 -9.56 7.10 8.97
CA LEU A 208 -9.42 5.67 9.29
C LEU A 208 -9.23 4.87 8.01
N LEU A 209 -8.18 4.06 7.94
CA LEU A 209 -7.96 3.13 6.82
C LEU A 209 -8.68 1.82 7.08
N ASP A 210 -8.42 1.24 8.25
CA ASP A 210 -9.09 0.03 8.71
C ASP A 210 -8.86 -0.19 10.21
N GLY A 211 -9.64 -1.08 10.82
CA GLY A 211 -9.47 -1.44 12.21
C GLY A 211 -10.51 -2.39 12.76
N PHE A 212 -10.14 -2.98 13.88
CA PHE A 212 -11.00 -3.73 14.78
C PHE A 212 -11.44 -2.81 15.92
N PHE A 213 -12.74 -2.82 16.24
CA PHE A 213 -13.34 -2.03 17.30
C PHE A 213 -14.35 -2.88 18.06
N ARG A 214 -14.15 -3.04 19.37
CA ARG A 214 -15.09 -3.76 20.22
C ARG A 214 -15.97 -2.75 20.96
N THR A 215 -17.23 -2.65 20.58
CA THR A 215 -18.18 -1.74 21.22
C THR A 215 -18.99 -2.47 22.31
N SER A 216 -19.62 -1.72 23.21
CA SER A 216 -20.46 -2.31 24.27
C SER A 216 -21.80 -2.86 23.76
N THR A 217 -22.18 -2.52 22.52
CA THR A 217 -23.45 -2.91 21.90
C THR A 217 -23.37 -4.19 21.08
N GLU A 218 -22.17 -4.63 20.74
CA GLU A 218 -21.96 -5.85 19.96
C GLU A 218 -22.09 -7.10 20.84
N THR A 219 -22.89 -8.06 20.37
CA THR A 219 -23.19 -9.31 21.09
C THR A 219 -22.30 -10.47 20.67
N ASP A 220 -21.77 -10.46 19.45
CA ASP A 220 -20.78 -11.43 18.99
C ASP A 220 -19.38 -10.97 19.43
N GLU A 221 -18.61 -11.83 20.08
CA GLU A 221 -17.28 -11.49 20.56
C GLU A 221 -16.28 -11.42 19.42
N GLY A 222 -16.41 -12.22 18.36
CA GLY A 222 -15.44 -12.31 17.27
C GLY A 222 -13.98 -12.54 17.74
N PRO A 223 -13.03 -12.75 16.81
CA PRO A 223 -11.63 -12.81 17.18
C PRO A 223 -11.04 -11.42 17.38
N SER A 224 -10.25 -11.25 18.43
CA SER A 224 -9.32 -10.13 18.57
C SER A 224 -8.43 -10.03 17.34
N THR A 225 -8.48 -8.90 16.64
CA THR A 225 -7.74 -8.67 15.40
C THR A 225 -6.79 -7.49 15.55
N THR A 226 -5.51 -7.74 15.28
CA THR A 226 -4.47 -6.69 15.29
C THR A 226 -4.32 -6.09 13.90
N TRP A 227 -4.18 -4.76 13.83
CA TRP A 227 -3.99 -3.99 12.60
C TRP A 227 -2.71 -3.16 12.68
N ARG A 228 -1.95 -3.11 11.59
CA ARG A 228 -0.65 -2.42 11.55
C ARG A 228 -0.24 -1.99 10.15
N ILE A 229 0.60 -0.97 10.09
CA ILE A 229 1.31 -0.58 8.85
C ILE A 229 2.30 -1.69 8.49
N VAL A 230 2.14 -2.27 7.30
CA VAL A 230 3.09 -3.24 6.73
C VAL A 230 4.20 -2.49 5.99
N ASN A 231 3.82 -1.65 5.02
CA ASN A 231 4.77 -0.87 4.23
C ASN A 231 4.09 0.33 3.57
N VAL A 232 4.91 1.17 2.95
CA VAL A 232 4.48 2.24 2.04
C VAL A 232 5.34 2.12 0.80
N LEU A 233 4.71 1.87 -0.36
CA LEU A 233 5.40 1.58 -1.61
C LEU A 233 4.60 2.13 -2.80
N ASP A 234 5.30 2.67 -3.80
CA ASP A 234 4.76 2.93 -5.14
C ASP A 234 4.53 1.59 -5.85
N CYS A 235 3.31 1.06 -5.72
CA CYS A 235 2.97 -0.31 -6.10
C CYS A 235 2.58 -0.43 -7.59
N ASN A 236 2.32 0.69 -8.28
CA ASN A 236 1.98 0.73 -9.70
C ASN A 236 2.98 1.52 -10.57
N GLY A 237 3.96 2.19 -9.97
CA GLY A 237 5.01 2.92 -10.66
C GLY A 237 4.59 4.31 -11.14
N ASP A 238 3.50 4.87 -10.60
CA ASP A 238 3.00 6.19 -10.98
C ASP A 238 3.64 7.35 -10.21
N GLY A 239 4.48 7.03 -9.21
CA GLY A 239 5.17 7.99 -8.36
C GLY A 239 4.35 8.48 -7.17
N VAL A 240 3.11 8.03 -6.98
CA VAL A 240 2.33 8.11 -5.75
C VAL A 240 2.49 6.78 -5.01
N MET A 241 2.69 6.82 -3.68
CA MET A 241 2.89 5.59 -2.91
C MET A 241 1.60 5.12 -2.26
N GLU A 242 1.33 3.82 -2.41
CA GLU A 242 0.28 3.13 -1.70
C GLU A 242 0.68 2.76 -0.27
N ILE A 243 -0.33 2.70 0.58
CA ILE A 243 -0.23 2.26 1.97
C ILE A 243 -0.65 0.80 2.03
N VAL A 244 0.21 -0.07 2.54
CA VAL A 244 -0.16 -1.47 2.80
C VAL A 244 -0.40 -1.66 4.28
N VAL A 245 -1.62 -2.03 4.61
CA VAL A 245 -2.06 -2.34 5.97
C VAL A 245 -2.22 -3.85 6.08
N GLY A 246 -1.73 -4.42 7.17
CA GLY A 246 -1.87 -5.84 7.47
C GLY A 246 -2.65 -6.05 8.74
N TYR A 247 -3.36 -7.17 8.80
CA TYR A 247 -4.01 -7.61 10.02
C TYR A 247 -3.73 -9.09 10.31
N ALA A 248 -3.93 -9.46 11.57
CA ALA A 248 -3.79 -10.84 12.03
C ALA A 248 -4.74 -11.12 13.19
N TYR A 249 -5.30 -12.33 13.18
CA TYR A 249 -6.09 -12.94 14.24
C TYR A 249 -5.59 -14.37 14.48
N TYR A 250 -6.21 -15.14 15.38
CA TYR A 250 -5.66 -16.43 15.81
C TYR A 250 -5.61 -17.50 14.70
N GLU A 251 -6.57 -17.47 13.77
CA GLU A 251 -6.73 -18.43 12.67
C GLU A 251 -6.18 -17.92 11.32
N GLY A 252 -5.83 -16.64 11.24
CA GLY A 252 -5.50 -16.03 9.97
C GLY A 252 -5.04 -14.58 10.05
N GLY A 253 -5.19 -13.89 8.94
CA GLY A 253 -4.88 -12.49 8.78
C GLY A 253 -5.23 -12.03 7.38
N GLY A 254 -4.63 -10.92 6.99
CA GLY A 254 -4.82 -10.39 5.66
C GLY A 254 -4.01 -9.12 5.44
N ALA A 255 -4.11 -8.59 4.24
CA ALA A 255 -3.55 -7.30 3.89
C ALA A 255 -4.44 -6.57 2.90
N ALA A 256 -4.43 -5.26 3.03
CA ALA A 256 -5.13 -4.33 2.16
C ALA A 256 -4.16 -3.26 1.66
N VAL A 257 -4.37 -2.85 0.42
CA VAL A 257 -3.59 -1.78 -0.23
C VAL A 257 -4.51 -0.59 -0.40
N TYR A 258 -4.04 0.58 0.00
CA TYR A 258 -4.78 1.83 -0.10
C TYR A 258 -4.01 2.83 -0.95
N ARG A 259 -4.72 3.47 -1.87
CA ARG A 259 -4.21 4.56 -2.69
C ARG A 259 -4.76 5.89 -2.18
N ILE A 260 -3.93 6.92 -2.19
CA ILE A 260 -4.39 8.30 -1.96
C ILE A 260 -4.74 8.97 -3.28
N LYS A 261 -5.79 9.79 -3.28
CA LYS A 261 -6.21 10.59 -4.44
C LYS A 261 -6.69 11.95 -3.97
N GLY A 262 -5.77 12.91 -3.92
CA GLY A 262 -5.99 14.19 -3.24
C GLY A 262 -6.27 13.94 -1.75
N ASP A 263 -7.44 14.37 -1.29
CA ASP A 263 -7.89 14.20 0.11
C ASP A 263 -8.53 12.84 0.39
N ALA A 264 -8.83 12.06 -0.65
CA ALA A 264 -9.48 10.75 -0.50
C ALA A 264 -8.46 9.63 -0.34
N VAL A 265 -8.85 8.58 0.38
CA VAL A 265 -8.12 7.31 0.47
C VAL A 265 -9.05 6.19 0.03
N GLU A 266 -8.58 5.34 -0.88
CA GLU A 266 -9.35 4.25 -1.49
C GLU A 266 -8.64 2.92 -1.24
N LYS A 267 -9.36 1.90 -0.77
CA LYS A 267 -8.86 0.52 -0.76
C LYS A 267 -8.91 -0.03 -2.18
N VAL A 268 -7.74 -0.36 -2.74
CA VAL A 268 -7.60 -0.81 -4.13
C VAL A 268 -7.35 -2.31 -4.26
N LEU A 269 -6.81 -2.95 -3.23
CA LEU A 269 -6.65 -4.40 -3.13
C LEU A 269 -6.92 -4.86 -1.68
N GLY A 270 -7.32 -6.12 -1.53
CA GLY A 270 -7.51 -6.78 -0.24
C GLY A 270 -7.49 -8.29 -0.40
N VAL A 271 -6.70 -8.97 0.41
CA VAL A 271 -6.65 -10.43 0.48
C VAL A 271 -6.60 -10.85 1.94
N ASP A 272 -7.45 -11.81 2.25
CA ASP A 272 -7.56 -12.45 3.55
C ASP A 272 -6.94 -13.85 3.42
N TRP A 273 -6.29 -14.33 4.48
CA TRP A 273 -5.75 -15.69 4.52
C TRP A 273 -5.87 -16.34 5.88
N GLY A 274 -6.06 -17.65 5.93
CA GLY A 274 -6.27 -18.38 7.18
C GLY A 274 -7.33 -19.45 7.08
N LEU A 275 -7.50 -20.21 8.17
CA LEU A 275 -8.51 -21.27 8.29
C LEU A 275 -9.92 -20.70 8.48
#